data_AF-A0A8J7N1T2-F1
#
_entry.id   AF-A0A8J7N1T2-F1
#
_cell.length_a   1.000
_cell.length_b   1.000
_cell.length_c   1.000
_cell.angle_alpha   90.00
_cell.angle_beta   90.00
_cell.angle_gamma   90.00
#
_symmetry.space_group_name_H-M   'P 1'
#
loop_
_entity.id
_entity.type
_entity.pdbx_description
1 polymer ?
#
loop_
_entity_poly.entity_id
_entity_poly.type
_entity_poly.pdbx_seq_one_letter_code
_entity_poly.pdbx_strand_id
1 'polypeptide(L)' 'MPEPRTVIVNDKMQKGYRYERVAAPGRGFDPEFTPDLAPAEMLELGVFAGKYMTDCRAEFPAAWFGRAK' A
#
# COMPACT_ATOMS: atom_id res chain seq x y z
N MET A 1 4.85 20.30 -7.44
CA MET A 1 5.29 19.13 -6.65
C MET A 1 4.08 18.66 -5.87
N PRO A 2 3.73 17.36 -5.84
CA PRO A 2 2.65 16.90 -4.98
C PRO A 2 3.00 17.23 -3.52
N GLU A 3 2.05 17.76 -2.76
CA GLU A 3 2.29 18.19 -1.38
C GLU A 3 2.70 16.99 -0.51
N PRO A 4 3.70 17.17 0.38
CA PRO A 4 4.08 16.13 1.33
C PRO A 4 2.87 15.79 2.20
N ARG A 5 2.43 14.53 2.15
CA ARG A 5 1.35 14.03 3.00
C ARG A 5 1.96 13.21 4.13
N THR A 6 1.74 13.64 5.38
CA THR A 6 2.09 12.83 6.54
C THR A 6 1.15 11.63 6.61
N VAL A 7 1.72 10.44 6.53
CA VAL A 7 1.02 9.17 6.79
C VAL A 7 1.30 8.78 8.23
N ILE A 8 0.25 8.37 8.94
CA ILE A 8 0.33 7.88 10.32
C ILE A 8 0.01 6.40 10.28
N VAL A 9 0.97 5.58 10.69
CA VAL A 9 0.87 4.12 10.76
C VAL A 9 0.32 3.71 12.11
N ASN A 10 -0.68 2.84 12.08
CA ASN A 10 -1.33 2.33 13.28
C ASN A 10 -1.82 0.90 13.06
N ASP A 11 -0.89 -0.03 13.16
CA ASP A 11 -1.12 -1.46 13.03
C ASP A 11 -0.76 -2.20 14.34
N LYS A 12 -0.85 -3.54 14.34
CA LYS A 12 -0.56 -4.34 15.54
C LYS A 12 0.92 -4.34 15.92
N MET A 13 1.80 -4.12 14.95
CA MET A 13 3.25 -4.16 15.08
C MET A 13 3.83 -2.76 15.38
N GLN A 14 3.21 -1.69 14.89
CA GLN A 14 3.67 -0.31 14.99
C GLN A 14 2.50 0.65 15.25
N LYS A 15 2.62 1.46 16.30
CA LYS A 15 1.62 2.46 16.69
C LYS A 15 2.26 3.84 16.75
N GLY A 16 1.70 4.81 16.02
CA GLY A 16 2.13 6.21 16.06
C GLY A 16 3.39 6.50 15.24
N TYR A 17 3.83 5.55 14.41
CA TYR A 17 4.89 5.82 13.43
C TYR A 17 4.36 6.76 12.36
N ARG A 18 5.17 7.73 11.93
CA ARG A 18 4.78 8.77 10.99
C ARG A 18 5.87 8.94 9.96
N TYR A 19 5.47 9.05 8.70
CA TYR A 19 6.39 9.32 7.60
C TYR A 19 5.78 10.31 6.61
N GLU A 20 6.63 11.03 5.89
CA GLU A 20 6.20 11.97 4.87
C GLU A 20 6.25 11.31 3.50
N ARG A 21 5.12 11.33 2.80
CA ARG A 21 5.04 10.86 1.43
C ARG A 21 5.50 11.97 0.49
N VAL A 22 6.76 11.89 0.06
CA VAL A 22 7.40 12.88 -0.84
C VAL A 22 7.03 12.71 -2.32
N ALA A 23 6.45 11.56 -2.69
CA ALA A 23 6.05 11.25 -4.06
C ALA A 23 4.56 10.88 -4.16
N ALA A 24 3.99 10.96 -5.37
CA ALA A 24 2.62 10.52 -5.61
C ALA A 24 2.54 8.98 -5.69
N PRO A 25 1.50 8.34 -5.13
CA PRO A 25 1.33 6.90 -5.21
C PRO A 25 1.07 6.51 -6.67
N GLY A 26 1.67 5.40 -7.11
CA GLY A 26 1.46 4.91 -8.47
C GLY A 26 2.14 5.73 -9.57
N ARG A 27 3.10 6.62 -9.23
CA ARG A 27 3.84 7.44 -10.21
C ARG A 27 5.33 7.47 -9.90
N GLY A 28 6.14 7.73 -10.93
CA GLY A 28 7.58 7.93 -10.79
C GLY A 28 8.36 6.62 -10.55
N PHE A 29 7.84 5.51 -11.05
CA PHE A 29 8.58 4.25 -11.06
C PHE A 29 9.74 4.33 -12.05
N ASP A 30 10.77 3.53 -11.78
CA ASP A 30 11.87 3.33 -12.72
C ASP A 30 11.32 2.81 -14.07
N PRO A 31 11.82 3.28 -15.23
CA PRO A 31 11.39 2.79 -16.53
C PRO A 31 11.51 1.27 -16.72
N GLU A 32 12.47 0.61 -16.03
CA GLU A 32 12.64 -0.84 -16.07
C GLU A 32 11.70 -1.58 -15.09
N PHE A 33 10.99 -0.85 -14.24
CA PHE A 33 10.01 -1.41 -13.31
C PHE A 33 8.68 -1.66 -14.03
N THR A 34 8.59 -2.81 -14.69
CA THR A 34 7.38 -3.30 -15.36
C THR A 34 6.86 -4.55 -14.66
N PRO A 35 6.15 -4.42 -13.53
CA PRO A 35 5.58 -5.57 -12.84
C PRO A 35 4.45 -6.18 -13.67
N ASP A 36 4.40 -7.52 -13.74
CA ASP A 36 3.34 -8.25 -14.45
C ASP A 36 1.96 -8.12 -13.78
N LEU A 37 1.93 -7.80 -12.48
CA LEU A 37 0.72 -7.72 -11.68
C LEU A 37 0.69 -6.42 -10.88
N ALA A 38 -0.47 -5.77 -10.85
CA ALA A 38 -0.72 -4.67 -9.94
C ALA A 38 -0.88 -5.19 -8.51
N PRO A 39 -0.56 -4.39 -7.48
CA PRO A 39 -0.68 -4.83 -6.09
C PRO A 39 -2.09 -5.31 -5.69
N ALA A 40 -3.15 -4.75 -6.28
CA ALA A 40 -4.52 -5.21 -6.06
C ALA A 40 -4.76 -6.62 -6.62
N GLU A 41 -4.14 -6.96 -7.76
CA GLU A 41 -4.22 -8.30 -8.36
C GLU A 41 -3.43 -9.31 -7.53
N MET A 42 -2.26 -8.93 -7.02
CA MET A 42 -1.48 -9.77 -6.09
C MET A 42 -2.27 -10.06 -4.80
N LEU A 43 -3.02 -9.07 -4.30
CA LEU A 43 -3.93 -9.22 -3.16
C LEU A 43 -5.08 -10.19 -3.45
N GLU A 44 -5.70 -10.09 -4.62
CA GLU A 44 -6.76 -11.00 -5.07
C GLU A 44 -6.25 -12.45 -5.22
N LEU A 45 -5.01 -12.63 -5.70
CA LEU A 45 -4.35 -13.93 -5.81
C LEU A 45 -3.92 -14.52 -4.46
N GLY A 46 -4.07 -13.79 -3.35
CA GLY A 46 -3.70 -14.27 -2.02
C GLY A 46 -2.19 -14.32 -1.77
N VAL A 47 -1.39 -13.57 -2.53
CA VAL A 47 0.09 -13.51 -2.39
C VAL A 47 0.50 -13.11 -0.96
N PHE A 48 -0.34 -12.36 -0.26
CA PHE A 48 -0.10 -11.88 1.10
C PHE A 48 -0.51 -12.87 2.20
N ALA A 49 -0.95 -14.09 1.81
CA ALA A 49 -1.27 -15.23 2.67
C ALA A 49 -2.20 -14.91 3.86
N GLY A 50 -3.04 -13.87 3.74
CA GLY A 50 -3.95 -13.41 4.79
C GLY A 50 -3.28 -12.95 6.10
N LYS A 51 -1.94 -12.95 6.18
CA LYS A 51 -1.20 -12.54 7.38
C LYS A 51 -0.73 -11.09 7.29
N TYR A 52 -0.45 -10.63 6.07
CA TYR A 52 -0.10 -9.24 5.79
C TYR A 52 -1.34 -8.44 5.37
N MET A 53 -1.35 -7.13 5.65
CA MET A 53 -2.40 -6.18 5.24
C MET A 53 -3.78 -6.38 5.91
N THR A 54 -3.86 -7.14 7.00
CA THR A 54 -5.11 -7.32 7.75
C THR A 54 -5.45 -6.15 8.66
N ASP A 55 -4.43 -5.47 9.19
CA ASP A 55 -4.50 -4.42 10.20
C ASP A 55 -4.07 -3.04 9.69
N CYS A 56 -3.37 -2.94 8.55
CA CYS A 56 -2.97 -1.67 7.93
C CYS A 56 -3.98 -1.12 6.90
N ARG A 57 -5.27 -1.53 6.94
CA ARG A 57 -6.26 -1.20 5.89
C ARG A 57 -6.51 0.30 5.71
N ALA A 58 -6.26 1.12 6.74
CA ALA A 58 -6.39 2.58 6.68
C ALA A 58 -5.21 3.26 5.97
N GLU A 59 -4.09 2.56 5.77
CA GLU A 59 -2.88 3.10 5.16
C GLU A 59 -2.87 2.89 3.64
N PHE A 60 -3.59 1.88 3.15
CA PHE A 60 -3.70 1.54 1.74
C PHE A 60 -5.05 1.97 1.15
N PRO A 61 -5.17 2.16 -0.18
CA PRO A 61 -6.43 2.49 -0.81
C PRO A 61 -7.49 1.42 -0.55
N ALA A 62 -8.68 1.81 -0.11
CA ALA A 62 -9.78 0.87 0.14
C ALA A 62 -10.12 -0.01 -1.09
N ALA A 63 -9.88 0.50 -2.30
CA ALA A 63 -10.07 -0.22 -3.56
C ALA A 63 -9.23 -1.52 -3.65
N TRP A 64 -8.09 -1.60 -2.96
CA TRP A 64 -7.24 -2.79 -2.96
C TRP A 64 -7.88 -3.99 -2.25
N PHE A 65 -8.79 -3.73 -1.29
CA PHE A 65 -9.41 -4.78 -0.48
C PHE A 65 -10.80 -5.19 -0.96
N GLY A 66 -11.31 -4.60 -2.04
CA GLY A 66 -12.67 -4.88 -2.54
C GLY A 66 -12.86 -6.31 -3.06
N ARG A 67 -11.78 -6.95 -3.54
CA ARG A 67 -11.77 -8.32 -4.08
C ARG A 67 -10.69 -9.21 -3.47
N ALA A 68 -10.01 -8.74 -2.43
CA ALA A 68 -8.97 -9.51 -1.77
C ALA A 68 -9.56 -10.78 -1.14
N LYS A 69 -8.86 -11.92 -1.31
CA LYS A 69 -9.25 -13.23 -0.77
C LYS A 69 -8.67 -13.51 0.61
#